data_AF-A0A948NWJ3-F1
#
_entry.id   AF-A0A948NWJ3-F1
#
_cell.length_a   1.000
_cell.length_b   1.000
_cell.length_c   1.000
_cell.angle_alpha   90.00
_cell.angle_beta   90.00
_cell.angle_gamma   90.00
#
_symmetry.space_group_name_H-M   'P 1'
#
loop_
_entity.id
_entity.type
_entity.pdbx_description
1 polymer ?
#
loop_
_entity_poly.entity_id
_entity_poly.type
_entity_poly.pdbx_seq_one_letter_code
_entity_poly.pdbx_strand_id
1 'polypeptide(L)'
;MEKIDSDQEKLLCTRKKSVDVFLLPSGRQFRAIAEMADGVHHMRINLLVNQPSLKIKEISCEMLSVPDSGCREAKNCLEPLLEKRVA
;
A
#
# COMPACT_ATOMS: atom_id res chain seq x y z
N MET A 1 -29.46 26.61 28.46
CA MET A 1 -29.08 26.02 27.15
C MET A 1 -27.66 25.54 27.30
N GLU A 2 -27.48 24.26 27.65
CA GLU A 2 -26.16 23.69 27.93
C GLU A 2 -25.35 23.59 26.63
N LYS A 3 -24.12 24.12 26.66
CA LYS A 3 -23.14 23.93 25.60
C LYS A 3 -22.62 22.50 25.74
N ILE A 4 -22.99 21.63 24.81
CA ILE A 4 -22.42 20.28 24.72
C ILE A 4 -21.05 20.43 24.06
N ASP A 5 -20.02 20.20 24.86
CA ASP A 5 -18.62 20.13 24.44
C ASP A 5 -18.47 18.94 23.46
N SER A 6 -18.12 19.21 22.20
CA SER A 6 -18.04 18.20 21.13
C SER A 6 -16.61 17.69 20.92
N ASP A 7 -15.83 17.56 21.99
CA ASP A 7 -14.43 17.12 21.95
C ASP A 7 -14.27 15.59 22.10
N GLN A 8 -15.28 14.81 21.71
CA GLN A 8 -15.14 13.35 21.67
C GLN A 8 -14.65 12.88 20.30
N GLU A 9 -13.54 12.12 20.31
CA GLU A 9 -12.97 11.51 19.12
C GLU A 9 -14.00 10.63 18.39
N LYS A 10 -14.20 10.89 17.10
CA LYS A 10 -15.04 10.05 16.25
C LYS A 10 -14.16 9.08 15.46
N LEU A 11 -14.21 7.79 15.82
CA LEU A 11 -13.56 6.74 15.05
C LEU A 11 -14.20 6.64 13.65
N LEU A 12 -13.42 6.93 12.60
CA LEU A 12 -13.91 6.91 11.22
C LEU A 12 -13.80 5.51 10.58
N CYS A 13 -12.70 4.79 10.83
CA CYS A 13 -12.51 3.42 10.38
C CYS A 13 -11.37 2.73 11.14
N THR A 14 -11.36 1.40 11.11
CA THR A 14 -10.20 0.58 11.51
C THR A 14 -9.67 -0.12 10.27
N ARG A 15 -8.35 -0.07 10.04
CA ARG A 15 -7.70 -0.68 8.86
C ARG A 15 -6.60 -1.64 9.31
N LYS A 16 -6.54 -2.82 8.71
CA LYS A 16 -5.41 -3.75 8.82
C LYS A 16 -4.40 -3.43 7.73
N LYS A 17 -3.11 -3.40 8.09
CA LYS A 17 -2.00 -3.21 7.16
C LYS A 17 -0.92 -4.25 7.44
N SER A 18 -0.39 -4.87 6.40
CA SER A 18 0.75 -5.77 6.47
C SER A 18 1.71 -5.53 5.32
N VAL A 19 2.98 -5.85 5.54
CA VAL A 19 4.02 -5.84 4.51
C VAL A 19 4.86 -7.09 4.67
N ASP A 20 4.87 -7.91 3.63
CA ASP A 20 5.70 -9.12 3.57
C ASP A 20 6.80 -8.92 2.51
N VAL A 21 8.04 -9.27 2.86
CA VAL A 21 9.20 -9.12 1.97
C VAL A 21 9.89 -10.47 1.79
N PHE A 22 10.05 -10.87 0.53
CA PHE A 22 10.61 -12.15 0.14
C PHE A 22 11.85 -11.94 -0.73
N LEU A 23 12.98 -12.54 -0.37
CA LEU A 23 14.12 -12.66 -1.28
C LEU A 23 13.80 -13.74 -2.32
N LEU A 24 13.88 -13.41 -3.61
CA LEU A 24 13.62 -14.38 -4.67
C LEU A 24 14.80 -15.35 -4.85
N PRO A 25 14.57 -16.55 -5.43
CA PRO A 25 15.60 -17.60 -5.52
C PRO A 25 16.91 -17.17 -6.20
N SER A 26 16.87 -16.17 -7.09
CA SER A 26 18.08 -15.65 -7.74
C SER A 26 18.99 -14.87 -6.79
N GLY A 27 18.51 -14.48 -5.61
CA GLY A 27 19.20 -13.62 -4.65
C GLY A 27 19.40 -12.17 -5.14
N ARG A 28 18.97 -11.86 -6.37
CA ARG A 28 19.15 -10.57 -7.04
C ARG A 28 17.90 -9.72 -7.03
N GLN A 29 16.80 -10.23 -6.49
CA GLN A 29 15.53 -9.53 -6.45
C GLN A 29 14.81 -9.85 -5.15
N PHE A 30 14.03 -8.89 -4.67
CA PHE A 30 13.05 -9.12 -3.62
C PHE A 30 11.67 -8.75 -4.12
N ARG A 31 10.68 -9.48 -3.61
CA ARG A 31 9.27 -9.17 -3.77
C ARG A 31 8.76 -8.59 -2.46
N ALA A 32 8.19 -7.40 -2.49
CA ALA A 32 7.48 -6.82 -1.37
C ALA A 32 5.98 -6.82 -1.67
N ILE A 33 5.17 -7.33 -0.76
CA ILE A 33 3.72 -7.36 -0.86
C ILE A 33 3.18 -6.52 0.29
N ALA A 34 2.59 -5.37 -0.03
CA ALA A 34 1.91 -4.52 0.93
C ALA A 34 0.40 -4.73 0.78
N GLU A 35 -0.28 -5.00 1.88
CA GLU A 35 -1.72 -5.25 1.90
C GLU A 35 -2.40 -4.32 2.89
N MET A 36 -3.51 -3.72 2.45
CA MET A 36 -4.37 -2.87 3.27
C MET A 36 -5.81 -3.33 3.11
N ALA A 37 -6.47 -3.63 4.22
CA ALA A 37 -7.88 -4.01 4.22
C ALA A 37 -8.64 -3.30 5.34
N ASP A 38 -9.85 -2.84 5.04
CA ASP A 38 -10.88 -2.52 6.01
C ASP A 38 -12.14 -3.35 5.72
N GLY A 39 -13.21 -3.14 6.48
CA GLY A 39 -14.45 -3.91 6.30
C GLY A 39 -15.12 -3.78 4.92
N VAL A 40 -14.65 -2.88 4.06
CA VAL A 40 -15.21 -2.57 2.74
C VAL A 40 -14.15 -2.59 1.63
N HIS A 41 -12.97 -2.04 1.90
CA HIS A 41 -11.90 -1.81 0.94
C HIS A 41 -10.74 -2.78 1.17
N HIS A 42 -10.18 -3.32 0.09
CA HIS A 42 -9.06 -4.25 0.14
C HIS A 42 -8.17 -4.01 -1.06
N MET A 43 -6.94 -3.60 -0.76
CA MET A 43 -5.91 -3.27 -1.74
C MET A 43 -4.65 -4.07 -1.42
N ARG A 44 -4.05 -4.65 -2.46
CA ARG A 44 -2.75 -5.30 -2.40
C ARG A 44 -1.82 -4.70 -3.45
N ILE A 45 -0.61 -4.36 -3.04
CA ILE A 45 0.45 -3.84 -3.89
C ILE A 45 1.56 -4.88 -3.89
N ASN A 46 1.93 -5.38 -5.07
CA ASN A 46 3.11 -6.22 -5.24
C ASN A 46 4.19 -5.41 -5.95
N LEU A 47 5.38 -5.39 -5.35
CA LEU A 47 6.57 -4.74 -5.88
C LEU A 47 7.61 -5.81 -6.16
N LEU A 48 8.18 -5.79 -7.37
CA LEU A 48 9.40 -6.51 -7.69
C LEU A 48 10.56 -5.52 -7.71
N VAL A 49 11.60 -5.76 -6.94
CA VAL A 49 12.72 -4.83 -6.79
C VAL A 49 14.04 -5.55 -6.99
N ASN A 50 14.94 -4.93 -7.73
CA ASN A 50 16.28 -5.47 -7.95
C ASN A 50 17.21 -5.15 -6.77
N GLN A 51 18.03 -6.13 -6.41
CA GLN A 51 19.15 -6.02 -5.49
C GLN A 51 20.46 -6.05 -6.29
N PRO A 52 21.47 -5.21 -5.98
CA PRO A 52 21.51 -4.22 -4.91
C PRO A 52 21.02 -2.82 -5.34
N SER A 53 20.51 -2.67 -6.57
CA SER A 53 20.21 -1.35 -7.12
C SER A 53 18.98 -0.68 -6.50
N LEU A 54 18.16 -1.42 -5.75
CA LEU A 54 16.89 -0.99 -5.16
C LEU A 54 15.95 -0.32 -6.18
N LYS A 55 16.03 -0.77 -7.43
CA LYS A 55 15.15 -0.30 -8.51
C LYS A 55 13.89 -1.14 -8.55
N ILE A 56 12.74 -0.48 -8.47
CA ILE A 56 11.46 -1.15 -8.67
C ILE A 56 11.35 -1.50 -10.16
N LYS A 57 11.21 -2.78 -10.46
CA LYS A 57 11.02 -3.31 -11.81
C LYS A 57 9.57 -3.39 -12.19
N GLU A 58 8.75 -3.83 -11.25
CA GLU A 58 7.33 -4.04 -11.49
C GLU A 58 6.54 -3.58 -10.28
N ILE A 59 5.39 -2.99 -10.55
CA ILE A 59 4.38 -2.63 -9.58
C ILE A 59 3.08 -3.21 -10.10
N SER A 60 2.47 -4.10 -9.33
CA SER A 60 1.08 -4.49 -9.56
C SER A 60 0.23 -4.02 -8.38
N CYS A 61 -0.95 -3.50 -8.69
CA CYS A 61 -1.93 -3.07 -7.71
C CYS A 61 -3.22 -3.83 -7.96
N GLU A 62 -3.62 -4.63 -6.99
CA GLU A 62 -4.87 -5.40 -6.99
C GLU A 62 -5.85 -4.71 -6.04
N MET A 63 -7.05 -4.41 -6.56
CA MET A 63 -8.18 -3.93 -5.77
C MET A 63 -9.13 -5.11 -5.61
N LEU A 64 -9.00 -5.84 -4.49
CA LEU A 64 -9.69 -7.11 -4.25
C LEU A 64 -11.15 -6.90 -3.81
N SER A 65 -11.49 -5.70 -3.35
CA SER A 65 -12.86 -5.28 -3.07
C SER A 65 -13.09 -3.83 -3.51
N VAL A 66 -14.19 -3.20 -3.07
CA VAL A 66 -14.55 -1.82 -3.45
C VAL A 66 -13.34 -0.91 -3.20
N PRO A 67 -12.85 -0.17 -4.21
CA PRO A 67 -11.74 0.74 -4.00
C PRO A 67 -12.25 2.09 -3.48
N ASP A 68 -11.66 2.59 -2.37
CA ASP A 68 -11.88 3.98 -1.96
C ASP A 68 -11.16 4.93 -2.93
N SER A 69 -11.46 6.23 -2.85
CA SER A 69 -10.76 7.24 -3.66
C SER A 69 -9.25 7.22 -3.42
N GLY A 70 -8.81 6.99 -2.18
CA GLY A 70 -7.40 6.86 -1.82
C GLY A 70 -6.70 5.68 -2.49
N CYS A 71 -7.37 4.54 -2.66
CA CYS A 71 -6.85 3.35 -3.32
C CYS A 71 -6.61 3.62 -4.82
N ARG A 72 -7.51 4.36 -5.46
CA ARG A 72 -7.35 4.76 -6.87
C ARG A 72 -6.20 5.73 -7.07
N GLU A 73 -6.06 6.71 -6.17
CA GLU A 73 -4.95 7.67 -6.21
C GLU A 73 -3.61 7.01 -5.91
N ALA A 74 -3.58 6.05 -4.97
CA ALA A 74 -2.36 5.34 -4.61
C ALA A 74 -1.70 4.67 -5.82
N LYS A 75 -2.48 4.10 -6.75
CA LYS A 75 -1.95 3.54 -8.00
C LYS A 75 -1.20 4.61 -8.82
N ASN A 76 -1.79 5.79 -8.97
CA ASN A 76 -1.18 6.91 -9.72
C ASN A 76 0.09 7.43 -9.03
N CYS A 77 0.17 7.34 -7.69
CA CYS A 77 1.38 7.71 -6.94
C CYS A 77 2.52 6.70 -7.10
N LEU A 78 2.20 5.44 -7.41
CA LEU A 78 3.19 4.36 -7.52
C LEU A 78 3.81 4.26 -8.90
N GLU A 79 3.03 4.48 -9.98
CA GLU A 79 3.53 4.39 -11.36
C GLU A 79 4.83 5.19 -11.61
N PRO A 80 4.99 6.44 -11.11
CA PRO A 80 6.22 7.21 -11.29
C PRO A 80 7.46 6.64 -10.59
N LEU A 81 7.32 5.62 -9.74
CA LEU A 81 8.40 4.97 -9.02
C LEU A 81 9.02 3.79 -9.80
N LEU A 82 8.38 3.35 -10.89
CA LEU A 82 8.93 2.33 -11.79
C LEU A 82 10.30 2.78 -12.33
N GLU A 83 11.25 1.85 -12.31
CA GLU A 83 12.66 2.02 -12.72
C GLU A 83 13.45 3.09 -11.94
N LYS A 84 12.82 3.78 -10.98
CA LYS A 84 13.52 4.68 -10.07
C LYS A 84 14.19 3.89 -8.96
N ARG A 85 15.35 4.39 -8.55
CA ARG A 85 16.06 3.90 -7.37
C ARG A 85 15.29 4.39 -6.15
N VAL A 86 14.88 3.46 -5.29
CA VAL A 86 14.34 3.77 -3.98
C VAL A 86 15.54 3.87 -3.04
N ALA A 87 15.90 5.11 -2.68
CA ALA A 87 17.02 5.42 -1.79
C ALA A 87 16.49 5.80 -0.41
#